data_AF-A0A358ADY7-F1
#
_entry.id   AF-A0A358ADY7-F1
#
_cell.length_a   1.000
_cell.length_b   1.000
_cell.length_c   1.000
_cell.angle_alpha   90.00
_cell.angle_beta   90.00
_cell.angle_gamma   90.00
#
_symmetry.space_group_name_H-M   'P 1'
#
loop_
_entity.id
_entity.type
_entity.pdbx_description
1 polymer ?
#
loop_
_entity_poly.entity_id
_entity_poly.type
_entity_poly.pdbx_seq_one_letter_code
_entity_poly.pdbx_strand_id
1 'polypeptide(L)'
;AEFVGRFQKERPGLAAIALNTNTSILTAVSNDYGYEIVFARQVEALGESGDVAIGISTSGKAKNVIMGIKKAREMGLKTICLSGGAGGELSKAAELSFIVPSPVTARIQEAHITIGHIICELVEDELFRVSSK
;
A
#
# COMPACT_ATOMS: atom_id res chain seq x y z
N ALA A 1 4.23 -8.46 -5.45
CA ALA A 1 4.83 -9.36 -6.46
C ALA A 1 3.86 -9.52 -7.62
N GLU A 2 2.62 -9.92 -7.32
CA GLU A 2 1.54 -10.17 -8.28
C GLU A 2 1.39 -9.15 -9.42
N PHE A 3 1.30 -7.84 -9.13
CA PHE A 3 1.17 -6.81 -10.19
C PHE A 3 2.35 -6.77 -11.18
N VAL A 4 3.59 -6.72 -10.69
CA VAL A 4 4.77 -6.64 -11.58
C VAL A 4 5.02 -7.97 -12.29
N GLY A 5 4.87 -9.08 -11.56
CA GLY A 5 4.97 -10.43 -12.11
C GLY A 5 3.64 -10.88 -12.70
N ARG A 6 3.25 -12.11 -12.38
CA ARG A 6 2.01 -12.75 -12.81
C ARG A 6 1.18 -13.13 -11.59
N PHE A 7 -0.13 -12.85 -11.62
CA PHE A 7 -1.09 -13.35 -10.65
C PHE A 7 -1.75 -14.64 -11.17
N GLN A 8 -2.93 -14.56 -11.82
CA GLN A 8 -3.61 -15.73 -12.38
C GLN A 8 -3.50 -15.81 -13.91
N LYS A 9 -3.67 -14.68 -14.60
CA LYS A 9 -3.67 -14.60 -16.07
C LYS A 9 -2.29 -14.26 -16.62
N GLU A 10 -2.02 -14.72 -17.84
CA GLU A 10 -0.87 -14.23 -18.60
C GLU A 10 -1.22 -12.87 -19.22
N ARG A 11 -0.53 -11.81 -18.82
CA ARG A 11 -0.80 -10.43 -19.22
C ARG A 11 0.46 -9.56 -19.06
N PRO A 12 0.53 -8.36 -19.66
CA PRO A 12 1.62 -7.41 -19.42
C PRO A 12 1.80 -7.05 -17.93
N GLY A 13 3.03 -6.73 -17.52
CA GLY A 13 3.32 -6.28 -16.16
C GLY A 13 2.54 -5.00 -15.78
N LEU A 14 2.06 -4.92 -14.55
CA LEU A 14 1.45 -3.71 -13.98
C LEU A 14 2.48 -2.97 -13.11
N ALA A 15 2.54 -1.65 -13.26
CA ALA A 15 3.47 -0.81 -12.51
C ALA A 15 3.10 -0.78 -11.02
N ALA A 16 3.97 -1.32 -10.17
CA ALA A 16 3.82 -1.28 -8.72
C ALA A 16 5.19 -1.36 -8.04
N ILE A 17 5.41 -0.56 -7.00
CA ILE A 17 6.69 -0.49 -6.29
C ILE A 17 6.44 -0.68 -4.79
N ALA A 18 7.16 -1.64 -4.19
CA ALA A 18 7.16 -1.84 -2.75
C ALA A 18 8.27 -1.01 -2.10
N LEU A 19 7.91 0.07 -1.40
CA LEU A 19 8.85 1.04 -0.82
C LEU A 19 9.65 0.52 0.39
N ASN A 20 9.42 -0.72 0.81
CA ASN A 20 10.11 -1.38 1.92
C ASN A 20 11.19 -2.38 1.46
N THR A 21 11.61 -2.32 0.19
CA THR A 21 12.52 -3.32 -0.40
C THR A 21 13.95 -2.82 -0.60
N ASN A 22 14.13 -1.53 -0.92
CA ASN A 22 15.46 -0.95 -1.11
C ASN A 22 16.08 -0.61 0.25
N THR A 23 16.90 -1.52 0.79
CA THR A 23 17.52 -1.35 2.10
C THR A 23 18.41 -0.12 2.19
N SER A 24 19.12 0.23 1.11
CA SER A 24 19.99 1.42 1.10
C SER A 24 19.20 2.70 1.31
N ILE A 25 18.04 2.84 0.66
CA ILE A 25 17.15 3.99 0.87
C ILE A 25 16.59 3.98 2.29
N LEU A 26 16.10 2.82 2.77
CA LEU A 26 15.54 2.71 4.12
C LEU A 26 16.55 3.11 5.19
N THR A 27 17.79 2.61 5.11
CA THR A 27 18.82 2.90 6.11
C THR A 27 19.34 4.33 6.00
N ALA A 28 19.58 4.85 4.79
CA ALA A 28 20.08 6.22 4.62
C ALA A 28 19.06 7.26 5.08
N VAL A 29 17.81 7.15 4.63
CA VAL A 29 16.76 8.10 5.03
C VAL A 29 16.47 8.01 6.51
N SER A 30 16.43 6.80 7.08
CA SER A 30 16.23 6.63 8.52
C SER A 30 17.37 7.23 9.34
N ASN A 31 18.62 7.12 8.88
CA ASN A 31 19.78 7.66 9.56
C ASN A 31 19.78 9.20 9.55
N ASP A 32 19.44 9.79 8.41
CA ASP A 32 19.60 11.23 8.19
C ASP A 32 18.35 12.03 8.62
N TYR A 33 17.15 11.45 8.50
CA TYR A 33 15.87 12.15 8.69
C TYR A 33 14.93 11.50 9.71
N GLY A 34 15.30 10.34 10.25
CA GLY A 34 14.44 9.57 11.17
C GLY A 34 13.56 8.55 10.45
N TYR A 35 13.25 7.46 11.16
CA TYR A 35 12.55 6.30 10.60
C TYR A 35 11.11 6.63 10.18
N GLU A 36 10.47 7.62 10.80
CA GLU A 36 9.11 8.07 10.49
C GLU A 36 8.96 8.74 9.13
N ILE A 37 10.05 9.14 8.47
CA ILE A 37 10.02 9.82 7.17
C ILE A 37 10.33 8.86 5.99
N VAL A 38 10.78 7.63 6.25
CA VAL A 38 11.31 6.71 5.23
C VAL A 38 10.36 6.45 4.05
N PHE A 39 9.05 6.37 4.28
CA PHE A 39 8.08 6.19 3.21
C PHE A 39 7.63 7.52 2.61
N ALA A 40 7.48 8.57 3.42
CA ALA A 40 7.13 9.90 2.93
C ALA A 40 8.17 10.43 1.93
N ARG A 41 9.46 10.25 2.21
CA ARG A 41 10.55 10.67 1.32
C ARG A 41 10.54 9.93 -0.02
N GLN A 42 10.22 8.63 0.01
CA GLN A 42 10.11 7.83 -1.21
C GLN A 42 8.87 8.20 -2.02
N VAL A 43 7.73 8.45 -1.37
CA VAL A 43 6.52 8.95 -2.04
C VAL A 43 6.78 10.32 -2.67
N GLU A 44 7.43 11.24 -1.95
CA GLU A 44 7.84 12.55 -2.48
C GLU A 44 8.70 12.44 -3.75
N ALA A 45 9.62 11.47 -3.78
CA ALA A 45 10.56 11.30 -4.88
C ALA A 45 9.99 10.54 -6.09
N LEU A 46 9.05 9.60 -5.86
CA LEU A 46 8.61 8.63 -6.87
C LEU A 46 7.14 8.76 -7.26
N GLY A 47 6.30 9.38 -6.43
CA GLY A 47 4.87 9.44 -6.66
C GLY A 47 4.49 10.59 -7.58
N GLU A 48 3.52 10.35 -8.45
CA GLU A 48 2.90 11.36 -9.31
C GLU A 48 1.41 11.52 -9.01
N SER A 49 0.85 12.68 -9.33
CA SER A 49 -0.59 12.92 -9.19
C SER A 49 -1.37 11.92 -10.03
N GLY A 50 -2.35 11.23 -9.42
CA GLY A 50 -3.08 10.13 -10.05
C GLY A 50 -2.57 8.72 -9.70
N ASP A 51 -1.37 8.59 -9.12
CA ASP A 51 -0.90 7.30 -8.59
C ASP A 51 -1.72 6.86 -7.37
N VAL A 52 -1.53 5.59 -6.98
CA VAL A 52 -2.16 4.98 -5.80
C VAL A 52 -1.10 4.62 -4.77
N ALA A 53 -1.28 5.08 -3.54
CA ALA A 53 -0.47 4.69 -2.39
C ALA A 53 -1.27 3.78 -1.44
N ILE A 54 -0.72 2.61 -1.13
CA ILE A 54 -1.33 1.63 -0.21
C ILE A 54 -0.49 1.54 1.07
N GLY A 55 -1.09 1.92 2.20
CA GLY A 55 -0.46 1.88 3.52
C GLY A 55 -0.94 0.68 4.33
N ILE A 56 -0.01 -0.15 4.81
CA ILE A 56 -0.34 -1.35 5.58
C ILE A 56 0.16 -1.21 7.03
N SER A 57 -0.73 -1.29 8.01
CA SER A 57 -0.38 -1.31 9.43
C SER A 57 -1.48 -1.98 10.24
N THR A 58 -1.20 -3.11 10.88
CA THR A 58 -2.21 -3.84 11.66
C THR A 58 -2.80 -3.03 12.81
N SER A 59 -1.99 -2.18 13.46
CA SER A 59 -2.45 -1.28 14.53
C SER A 59 -3.00 0.05 14.03
N GLY A 60 -2.67 0.42 12.79
CA GLY A 60 -2.95 1.75 12.24
C GLY A 60 -2.19 2.89 12.92
N LYS A 61 -1.12 2.60 13.69
CA LYS A 61 -0.34 3.59 14.47
C LYS A 61 1.10 3.77 13.97
N ALA A 62 1.50 3.06 12.92
CA ALA A 62 2.86 3.12 12.39
C ALA A 62 3.11 4.51 11.77
N LYS A 63 3.89 5.36 12.46
CA LYS A 63 4.13 6.75 12.06
C LYS A 63 4.71 6.86 10.66
N ASN A 64 5.67 6.01 10.32
CA ASN A 64 6.27 5.95 8.98
C ASN A 64 5.23 5.72 7.86
N VAL A 65 4.28 4.80 8.07
CA VAL A 65 3.20 4.53 7.11
C VAL A 65 2.22 5.69 7.04
N ILE A 66 1.84 6.26 8.19
CA ILE A 66 0.93 7.41 8.27
C ILE A 66 1.52 8.61 7.53
N MET A 67 2.80 8.92 7.74
CA MET A 67 3.49 10.02 7.07
C MET A 67 3.58 9.78 5.55
N GLY A 68 3.84 8.55 5.13
CA GLY A 68 3.80 8.17 3.70
C GLY A 68 2.44 8.43 3.06
N ILE A 69 1.35 8.01 3.73
CA ILE A 69 -0.01 8.23 3.23
C ILE A 69 -0.41 9.70 3.24
N LYS A 70 -0.04 10.47 4.27
CA LYS A 70 -0.28 11.92 4.30
C LYS A 70 0.44 12.62 3.13
N LYS A 71 1.72 12.30 2.90
CA LYS A 71 2.49 12.84 1.78
C LYS A 71 1.87 12.45 0.43
N ALA A 72 1.43 11.22 0.26
CA ALA A 72 0.73 10.77 -0.94
C ALA A 72 -0.53 11.60 -1.22
N ARG A 73 -1.36 11.81 -0.18
CA ARG A 73 -2.57 12.63 -0.29
C ARG A 73 -2.26 14.09 -0.62
N GLU A 74 -1.23 14.68 -0.01
CA GLU A 74 -0.76 16.03 -0.32
C GLU A 74 -0.38 16.18 -1.80
N MET A 75 0.21 15.14 -2.39
CA MET A 75 0.66 15.11 -3.79
C MET A 75 -0.42 14.73 -4.80
N GLY A 76 -1.66 14.49 -4.35
CA GLY A 76 -2.78 14.13 -5.25
C GLY A 76 -2.87 12.64 -5.59
N LEU A 77 -2.18 11.77 -4.86
CA LEU A 77 -2.34 10.33 -5.01
C LEU A 77 -3.62 9.86 -4.33
N LYS A 78 -4.23 8.81 -4.90
CA LYS A 78 -5.27 8.04 -4.22
C LYS A 78 -4.66 7.24 -3.09
N THR A 79 -5.30 7.26 -1.93
CA THR A 79 -4.74 6.65 -0.72
C THR A 79 -5.65 5.56 -0.18
N ILE A 80 -5.09 4.36 -0.03
CA ILE A 80 -5.77 3.19 0.52
C ILE A 80 -5.01 2.77 1.77
N CYS A 81 -5.73 2.29 2.80
CA CYS A 81 -5.09 1.62 3.92
C CYS A 81 -5.64 0.23 4.20
N LEU A 82 -4.76 -0.65 4.67
CA LEU A 82 -5.09 -1.95 5.24
C LEU A 82 -4.68 -1.90 6.72
N SER A 83 -5.66 -1.98 7.60
CA SER A 83 -5.47 -1.92 9.05
C SER A 83 -6.33 -2.94 9.79
N GLY A 84 -6.29 -2.95 11.12
CA GLY A 84 -7.13 -3.82 11.95
C GLY A 84 -7.61 -3.11 13.22
N GLY A 85 -8.45 -3.81 13.98
CA GLY A 85 -9.08 -3.30 15.19
C GLY A 85 -9.93 -2.06 14.90
N ALA A 86 -9.56 -0.93 15.51
CA ALA A 86 -10.25 0.34 15.33
C ALA A 86 -9.70 1.19 14.15
N GLY A 87 -8.79 0.65 13.34
CA GLY A 87 -8.20 1.31 12.16
C GLY A 87 -7.08 2.31 12.45
N GLY A 88 -7.06 2.90 13.65
CA GLY A 88 -5.98 3.79 14.11
C GLY A 88 -5.99 5.18 13.45
N GLU A 89 -4.83 5.84 13.44
CA GLU A 89 -4.67 7.12 12.74
C GLU A 89 -4.55 6.91 11.23
N LEU A 90 -3.99 5.79 10.81
CA LEU A 90 -3.81 5.46 9.40
C LEU A 90 -5.12 5.47 8.61
N SER A 91 -6.19 4.90 9.17
CA SER A 91 -7.51 4.88 8.50
C SER A 91 -8.16 6.25 8.36
N LYS A 92 -7.74 7.23 9.18
CA LYS A 92 -8.19 8.62 9.08
C LYS A 92 -7.38 9.41 8.04
N ALA A 93 -6.13 8.99 7.79
CA ALA A 93 -5.24 9.63 6.83
C ALA A 93 -5.58 9.25 5.39
N ALA A 94 -5.96 7.98 5.15
CA ALA A 94 -6.33 7.45 3.85
C ALA A 94 -7.75 7.83 3.38
N GLU A 95 -7.98 7.86 2.08
CA GLU A 95 -9.29 8.06 1.44
C GLU A 95 -10.16 6.79 1.57
N LEU A 96 -9.58 5.61 1.37
CA LEU A 96 -10.25 4.31 1.48
C LEU A 96 -9.56 3.44 2.53
N SER A 97 -10.34 2.71 3.33
CA SER A 97 -9.81 1.94 4.45
C SER A 97 -10.44 0.54 4.54
N PHE A 98 -9.62 -0.49 4.45
CA PHE A 98 -9.97 -1.85 4.86
C PHE A 98 -9.54 -2.04 6.31
N ILE A 99 -10.52 -2.12 7.21
CA ILE A 99 -10.29 -2.31 8.65
C ILE A 99 -10.74 -3.71 9.02
N VAL A 100 -9.78 -4.61 9.28
CA VAL A 100 -10.06 -5.99 9.68
C VAL A 100 -10.61 -5.98 11.11
N PRO A 101 -11.79 -6.57 11.38
CA PRO A 101 -12.45 -6.54 12.70
C PRO A 101 -11.84 -7.56 13.67
N SER A 102 -10.53 -7.45 13.89
CA SER A 102 -9.76 -8.30 14.80
C SER A 102 -8.73 -7.46 15.55
N PRO A 103 -8.49 -7.72 16.85
CA PRO A 103 -7.39 -7.11 17.59
C PRO A 103 -6.08 -7.91 17.44
N VAL A 104 -6.11 -9.10 16.81
CA VAL A 104 -4.96 -10.02 16.77
C VAL A 104 -4.16 -9.77 15.50
N THR A 105 -2.92 -9.28 15.63
CA THR A 105 -2.00 -8.98 14.51
C THR A 105 -1.92 -10.09 13.48
N ALA A 106 -1.76 -11.36 13.90
CA ALA A 106 -1.66 -12.48 12.97
C ALA A 106 -2.93 -12.67 12.11
N ARG A 107 -4.12 -12.57 12.73
CA ARG A 107 -5.41 -12.66 12.02
C ARG A 107 -5.61 -11.47 11.07
N ILE A 108 -5.14 -10.28 11.48
CA ILE A 108 -5.18 -9.09 10.62
C ILE A 108 -4.28 -9.29 9.39
N GLN A 109 -3.07 -9.82 9.56
CA GLN A 109 -2.14 -10.10 8.46
C GLN A 109 -2.67 -11.15 7.49
N GLU A 110 -3.31 -12.21 7.98
CA GLU A 110 -4.00 -13.20 7.15
C GLU A 110 -5.09 -12.56 6.29
N ALA A 111 -5.92 -11.70 6.88
CA ALA A 111 -6.92 -10.97 6.13
C ALA A 111 -6.30 -9.98 5.13
N HIS A 112 -5.20 -9.31 5.49
CA HIS A 112 -4.50 -8.37 4.60
C HIS A 112 -3.97 -9.05 3.33
N ILE A 113 -3.38 -10.25 3.43
CA ILE A 113 -2.93 -10.97 2.24
C ILE A 113 -4.12 -11.43 1.38
N THR A 114 -5.22 -11.88 2.00
CA THR A 114 -6.45 -12.21 1.27
C THR A 114 -7.03 -10.99 0.54
N ILE A 115 -7.12 -9.83 1.20
CA ILE A 115 -7.56 -8.57 0.58
C ILE A 115 -6.62 -8.20 -0.58
N GLY A 116 -5.31 -8.34 -0.39
CA GLY A 116 -4.32 -8.10 -1.45
C GLY A 116 -4.55 -8.98 -2.68
N HIS A 117 -4.82 -10.27 -2.49
CA HIS A 117 -5.14 -11.18 -3.59
C HIS A 117 -6.46 -10.82 -4.28
N ILE A 118 -7.50 -10.46 -3.53
CA ILE A 118 -8.79 -10.02 -4.10
C ILE A 118 -8.60 -8.75 -4.94
N ILE A 119 -7.83 -7.78 -4.47
CA ILE A 119 -7.50 -6.57 -5.25
C ILE A 119 -6.77 -6.96 -6.54
N CYS A 120 -5.81 -7.88 -6.46
CA CYS A 120 -5.08 -8.34 -7.65
C CYS A 120 -6.01 -8.99 -8.67
N GLU A 121 -6.90 -9.88 -8.21
CA GLU A 121 -7.90 -10.56 -9.03
C GLU A 121 -8.83 -9.55 -9.72
N LEU A 122 -9.42 -8.63 -8.96
CA LEU A 122 -10.35 -7.63 -9.49
C LEU A 122 -9.69 -6.68 -10.49
N VAL A 123 -8.46 -6.25 -10.23
CA VAL A 123 -7.71 -5.39 -11.17
C VAL A 123 -7.35 -6.15 -12.44
N GLU A 124 -6.91 -7.40 -12.32
CA GLU A 124 -6.59 -8.25 -13.48
C GLU A 124 -7.85 -8.61 -14.29
N ASP A 125 -8.99 -8.78 -13.63
CA ASP A 125 -10.29 -8.93 -14.27
C ASP A 125 -10.73 -7.68 -15.00
N GLU A 126 -10.65 -6.50 -14.38
CA GLU A 126 -11.13 -5.26 -15.01
C GLU A 126 -10.25 -4.84 -16.20
N LEU A 127 -8.93 -4.93 -16.05
CA LEU A 127 -7.99 -4.46 -17.08
C LEU A 127 -7.81 -5.45 -18.24
N PHE A 128 -7.98 -6.76 -17.99
CA PHE A 128 -7.69 -7.81 -18.95
C PHE A 128 -8.87 -8.78 -19.15
N ARG A 129 -10.10 -8.25 -19.19
CA ARG A 129 -11.26 -9.05 -19.61
C ARG A 129 -10.98 -9.65 -20.98
N VAL A 130 -11.18 -10.97 -21.08
CA VAL A 130 -11.17 -11.65 -22.38
C VAL A 130 -12.36 -11.09 -23.14
N SER A 131 -12.12 -10.29 -24.18
CA SER A 131 -13.16 -9.95 -25.14
C SER A 131 -13.76 -11.25 -25.62
N SER A 132 -15.04 -11.47 -25.33
CA SER A 132 -15.80 -12.53 -26.00
C SER A 132 -15.72 -12.22 -27.49
N LYS A 133 -15.07 -13.11 -28.25
CA LYS A 133 -15.13 -13.10 -29.71
C LYS A 133 -16.56 -13.33 -30.17
#